data_AF-A0A1V5P2Z3-F1
#
_entry.id   AF-A0A1V5P2Z3-F1
#
_cell.length_a   1.000
_cell.length_b   1.000
_cell.length_c   1.000
_cell.angle_alpha   90.00
_cell.angle_beta   90.00
_cell.angle_gamma   90.00
#
_symmetry.space_group_name_H-M   'P 1'
#
loop_
_entity.id
_entity.type
_entity.pdbx_description
1 polymer ?
#
loop_
_entity_poly.entity_id
_entity_poly.type
_entity_poly.pdbx_seq_one_letter_code
_entity_poly.pdbx_strand_id
1 'polypeptide(L)'
;MAEQTVLFPEPIDIPEAHMKAFIVCNSSPTQTFYLLKDKILTKYGHRNDYDLQTIKQTCNSCDGTGKFKCHWKHTETCWSCLGDGVFRIKKIILERWLINGNLFHKPLGEFIYTPFSGIIKNEIQGYIRHERVEGNPHYCLYYLMWNYDRDMFFKYLTSDVQCYYKRERLKFQRLLRKHNPLTAIAEFLKVKKQETDDLPF
;
A
#
# COMPACT_ATOMS: atom_id res chain seq x y z
N MET A 1 16.80 41.14 -16.46
CA MET A 1 16.27 39.97 -17.20
C MET A 1 16.82 38.71 -16.56
N ALA A 2 15.97 37.68 -16.49
CA ALA A 2 16.22 36.30 -16.05
C ALA A 2 16.24 36.04 -14.53
N GLU A 3 15.10 35.57 -14.01
CA GLU A 3 14.99 34.20 -13.50
C GLU A 3 13.58 33.69 -13.84
N GLN A 4 13.49 32.83 -14.86
CA GLN A 4 12.28 32.09 -15.18
C GLN A 4 12.15 30.94 -14.16
N THR A 5 11.57 31.21 -12.99
CA THR A 5 10.99 30.17 -12.12
C THR A 5 9.56 29.92 -12.54
N VAL A 6 9.37 29.05 -13.52
CA VAL A 6 8.15 28.25 -13.62
C VAL A 6 8.62 26.85 -13.94
N LEU A 7 7.97 25.80 -13.43
CA LEU A 7 7.74 24.52 -14.16
C LEU A 7 7.36 23.34 -13.25
N PHE A 8 6.62 23.56 -12.16
CA PHE A 8 5.69 22.52 -11.73
C PHE A 8 4.29 23.14 -11.74
N PRO A 9 3.34 22.61 -12.54
CA PRO A 9 1.94 22.98 -12.33
C PRO A 9 1.64 22.67 -10.86
N GLU A 10 1.01 23.62 -10.16
CA GLU A 10 0.65 23.41 -8.76
C GLU A 10 -0.07 22.05 -8.65
N PRO A 11 0.35 21.18 -7.72
CA PRO A 11 -0.32 19.92 -7.49
C PRO A 11 -1.82 20.16 -7.39
N ILE A 12 -2.61 19.39 -8.13
CA ILE A 12 -4.04 19.29 -7.81
C ILE A 12 -4.09 18.45 -6.54
N ASP A 13 -3.97 19.11 -5.40
CA ASP A 13 -4.15 18.49 -4.11
C ASP A 13 -5.51 17.78 -4.11
N ILE A 14 -5.51 16.54 -3.63
CA ILE A 14 -6.76 15.82 -3.46
C ILE A 14 -7.46 16.36 -2.20
N PRO A 15 -8.79 16.31 -2.13
CA PRO A 15 -9.51 16.72 -0.93
C PRO A 15 -8.97 16.04 0.33
N GLU A 16 -8.93 16.75 1.45
CA GLU A 16 -8.34 16.24 2.70
C GLU A 16 -8.95 14.90 3.14
N ALA A 17 -10.27 14.77 3.00
CA ALA A 17 -10.98 13.53 3.26
C ALA A 17 -10.47 12.34 2.42
N HIS A 18 -10.13 12.60 1.14
CA HIS A 18 -9.59 11.58 0.24
C HIS A 18 -8.17 11.21 0.67
N MET A 19 -7.38 12.20 1.09
CA MET A 19 -6.03 11.98 1.62
C MET A 19 -6.06 11.13 2.90
N LYS A 20 -6.97 11.44 3.84
CA LYS A 20 -7.18 10.64 5.06
C LYS A 20 -7.52 9.19 4.73
N ALA A 21 -8.47 8.96 3.81
CA ALA A 21 -8.82 7.62 3.35
C ALA A 21 -7.64 6.89 2.69
N PHE A 22 -6.84 7.60 1.90
CA PHE A 22 -5.66 7.06 1.22
C PHE A 22 -4.56 6.65 2.20
N ILE A 23 -4.31 7.45 3.24
CA ILE A 23 -3.38 7.12 4.33
C ILE A 23 -3.86 5.87 5.09
N VAL A 24 -5.14 5.80 5.44
CA VAL A 24 -5.74 4.64 6.13
C VAL A 24 -5.55 3.37 5.28
N CYS A 25 -5.85 3.41 3.98
CA CYS A 25 -5.62 2.28 3.08
C CYS A 25 -4.13 1.90 2.97
N ASN A 26 -3.24 2.90 2.90
CA ASN A 26 -1.80 2.65 2.83
C ASN A 26 -1.22 2.05 4.11
N SER A 27 -1.88 2.24 5.26
CA SER A 27 -1.50 1.59 6.53
C SER A 27 -1.79 0.09 6.58
N SER A 28 -2.74 -0.38 5.77
CA SER A 28 -3.14 -1.78 5.67
C SER A 28 -3.41 -2.15 4.21
N PRO A 29 -2.38 -2.14 3.35
CA PRO A 29 -2.56 -2.17 1.91
C PRO A 29 -3.04 -3.53 1.42
N THR A 30 -3.96 -3.51 0.46
CA THR A 30 -4.42 -4.69 -0.28
C THR A 30 -3.92 -4.62 -1.72
N GLN A 31 -3.96 -5.75 -2.45
CA GLN A 31 -3.59 -5.75 -3.86
C GLN A 31 -4.44 -4.78 -4.69
N THR A 32 -5.75 -4.70 -4.41
CA THR A 32 -6.66 -3.74 -5.05
C THR A 32 -6.26 -2.30 -4.74
N PHE A 33 -5.87 -2.02 -3.49
CA PHE A 33 -5.38 -0.69 -3.13
C PHE A 33 -4.13 -0.32 -3.92
N TYR A 34 -3.17 -1.22 -4.13
CA TYR A 34 -1.98 -0.89 -4.93
C TYR A 34 -2.33 -0.51 -6.38
N LEU A 35 -3.29 -1.20 -7.00
CA LEU A 35 -3.76 -0.84 -8.35
C LEU A 35 -4.39 0.56 -8.38
N LEU A 36 -5.18 0.91 -7.36
CA LEU A 36 -5.80 2.23 -7.24
C LEU A 36 -4.79 3.32 -6.89
N LYS A 37 -3.88 3.02 -5.95
CA LYS A 37 -2.78 3.87 -5.50
C LYS A 37 -1.96 4.33 -6.70
N ASP A 38 -1.59 3.42 -7.59
CA ASP A 38 -0.84 3.73 -8.80
C ASP A 38 -1.57 4.72 -9.71
N LYS A 39 -2.90 4.56 -9.89
CA LYS A 39 -3.71 5.49 -10.68
C LYS A 39 -3.78 6.88 -10.06
N ILE A 40 -4.00 6.95 -8.74
CA ILE A 40 -4.09 8.22 -8.01
C ILE A 40 -2.73 8.93 -8.01
N LEU A 41 -1.64 8.23 -7.68
CA LEU A 41 -0.29 8.81 -7.67
C LEU A 41 0.10 9.31 -9.06
N THR A 42 -0.16 8.54 -10.12
CA THR A 42 0.19 8.96 -11.49
C THR A 42 -0.59 10.20 -11.93
N LYS A 43 -1.82 10.39 -11.44
CA LYS A 43 -2.69 11.50 -11.83
C LYS A 43 -2.50 12.77 -11.00
N TYR A 44 -2.30 12.64 -9.69
CA TYR A 44 -2.28 13.77 -8.75
C TYR A 44 -0.95 13.92 -7.99
N GLY A 45 -0.10 12.90 -8.02
CA GLY A 45 1.17 12.91 -7.32
C GLY A 45 2.34 13.40 -8.19
N HIS A 46 3.41 13.78 -7.51
CA HIS A 46 4.65 14.24 -8.13
C HIS A 46 5.78 13.26 -7.84
N ARG A 47 6.46 12.82 -8.89
CA ARG A 47 7.68 12.02 -8.75
C ARG A 47 8.77 12.88 -8.12
N ASN A 48 9.42 12.35 -7.10
CA ASN A 48 10.42 13.07 -6.31
C ASN A 48 11.59 12.16 -5.94
N ASP A 49 12.42 11.83 -6.93
CA ASP A 49 13.59 10.95 -6.81
C ASP A 49 13.26 9.50 -6.42
N TYR A 50 14.26 8.79 -5.90
CA TYR A 50 14.18 7.36 -5.62
C TYR A 50 14.81 7.03 -4.26
N ASP A 51 14.37 5.93 -3.67
CA ASP A 51 15.00 5.29 -2.52
C ASP A 51 15.45 3.87 -2.89
N LEU A 52 16.46 3.36 -2.20
CA LEU A 52 16.94 1.98 -2.37
C LEU A 52 16.56 1.14 -1.16
N GLN A 53 15.69 0.15 -1.36
CA GLN A 53 15.31 -0.78 -0.31
C GLN A 53 16.15 -2.05 -0.38
N THR A 54 16.80 -2.43 0.72
CA THR A 54 17.54 -3.69 0.84
C THR A 54 16.80 -4.65 1.77
N ILE A 55 16.32 -5.77 1.22
CA ILE A 55 15.63 -6.83 1.95
C ILE A 55 16.57 -8.03 2.06
N LYS A 56 16.88 -8.42 3.30
CA LYS A 56 17.63 -9.66 3.60
C LYS A 56 16.63 -10.75 3.96
N GLN A 57 16.65 -11.83 3.19
CA GLN A 57 15.89 -13.04 3.49
C GLN A 57 16.74 -13.94 4.39
N THR A 58 16.25 -14.19 5.60
CA THR A 58 16.87 -15.13 6.55
C THR A 58 16.84 -16.55 6.00
N CYS A 59 17.91 -17.29 6.26
CA CYS A 59 18.02 -18.68 5.85
C CYS A 59 17.13 -19.57 6.71
N ASN A 60 16.10 -20.15 6.07
CA ASN A 60 15.16 -21.08 6.73
C ASN A 60 15.85 -22.34 7.26
N SER A 61 16.91 -22.84 6.60
CA SER A 61 17.62 -24.05 7.04
C SER A 61 18.35 -23.91 8.37
N CYS A 62 18.56 -22.68 8.85
CA CYS A 62 19.26 -22.42 10.10
C CYS A 62 18.60 -21.31 10.93
N ASP A 63 17.37 -20.92 10.60
CA ASP A 63 16.64 -19.80 11.20
C ASP A 63 17.48 -18.52 11.35
N GLY A 64 18.30 -18.22 10.33
CA GLY A 64 19.16 -17.04 10.32
C GLY A 64 20.39 -17.09 11.22
N THR A 65 20.66 -18.22 11.88
CA THR A 65 21.80 -18.35 12.81
C THR A 65 23.14 -18.62 12.10
N GLY A 66 23.10 -18.99 10.81
CA GLY A 66 24.28 -19.46 10.07
C GLY A 66 24.76 -20.85 10.49
N LYS A 67 24.07 -21.50 11.43
CA LYS A 67 24.49 -22.78 12.03
C LYS A 67 23.43 -23.84 11.86
N PHE A 68 23.80 -24.98 11.29
CA PHE A 68 22.93 -26.14 11.19
C PHE A 68 23.02 -26.94 12.49
N LYS A 69 21.88 -27.02 13.21
CA LYS A 69 21.76 -27.83 14.43
C LYS A 69 21.04 -29.13 14.11
N CYS A 70 21.64 -30.26 14.46
CA CYS A 70 20.93 -31.53 14.55
C CYS A 70 21.25 -32.20 15.89
N HIS A 71 20.30 -32.95 16.44
CA HIS A 71 20.41 -33.50 17.80
C HIS A 71 21.48 -34.58 17.96
N TRP A 72 21.94 -35.17 16.85
CA TRP A 72 22.87 -36.30 16.83
C TRP A 72 24.27 -35.95 16.31
N LYS A 73 24.57 -34.68 16.03
CA LYS A 73 25.91 -34.25 15.56
C LYS A 73 26.28 -32.86 16.09
N HIS A 74 27.57 -32.56 16.10
CA HIS A 74 28.05 -31.23 16.43
C HIS A 74 27.48 -30.15 15.49
N THR A 75 27.27 -28.95 16.05
CA THR A 75 26.77 -27.82 15.27
C THR A 75 27.79 -27.46 14.18
N GLU A 76 27.33 -27.41 12.94
CA GLU A 76 28.16 -27.08 11.78
C GLU A 76 27.69 -25.78 11.12
N THR A 77 28.53 -25.25 10.23
CA THR A 77 28.16 -24.16 9.33
C THR A 77 26.98 -24.58 8.45
N CYS A 78 25.97 -23.73 8.33
CA CYS A 78 24.83 -24.00 7.48
C CYS A 78 25.24 -23.92 6.00
N TRP A 79 25.10 -25.04 5.28
CA TRP A 79 25.47 -25.15 3.87
C TRP A 79 24.60 -24.29 2.94
N SER A 80 23.36 -23.99 3.31
CA SER A 80 22.44 -23.19 2.49
C SER A 80 22.77 -21.70 2.46
N CYS A 81 23.43 -21.17 3.50
CA CYS A 81 23.84 -19.77 3.59
C CYS A 81 25.34 -19.60 3.83
N LEU A 82 26.10 -20.70 3.75
CA LEU A 82 27.55 -20.74 3.99
C LEU A 82 28.00 -20.11 5.31
N GLY A 83 27.12 -20.02 6.31
CA GLY A 83 27.46 -19.56 7.65
C GLY A 83 27.00 -18.15 8.04
N ASP A 84 26.47 -17.36 7.12
CA ASP A 84 26.10 -15.96 7.41
C ASP A 84 24.64 -15.78 7.88
N GLY A 85 23.81 -16.82 7.77
CA GLY A 85 22.39 -16.79 8.14
C GLY A 85 21.49 -16.07 7.11
N VAL A 86 22.03 -15.58 6.00
CA VAL A 86 21.30 -14.85 4.96
C VAL A 86 21.21 -15.73 3.71
N PHE A 87 19.99 -16.08 3.33
CA PHE A 87 19.77 -16.89 2.12
C PHE A 87 19.83 -16.05 0.84
N ARG A 88 19.28 -14.84 0.88
CA ARG A 88 19.23 -13.95 -0.28
C ARG A 88 19.18 -12.49 0.14
N ILE A 89 19.83 -11.63 -0.63
CA ILE A 89 19.70 -10.18 -0.52
C ILE A 89 19.00 -9.68 -1.78
N LYS A 90 17.92 -8.91 -1.60
CA LYS A 90 17.23 -8.20 -2.68
C LYS A 90 17.41 -6.71 -2.48
N LYS A 91 17.83 -6.01 -3.53
CA LYS A 91 17.85 -4.56 -3.58
C LYS A 91 16.73 -4.12 -4.52
N ILE A 92 15.82 -3.27 -4.09
CA ILE A 92 14.63 -2.84 -4.83
C ILE A 92 14.68 -1.32 -4.94
N ILE A 93 14.54 -0.79 -6.15
CA ILE A 93 14.41 0.65 -6.36
C ILE A 93 12.96 1.04 -6.08
N LEU A 94 12.78 2.06 -5.25
CA LEU A 94 11.50 2.64 -4.93
C LEU A 94 11.43 4.06 -5.52
N GLU A 95 10.49 4.30 -6.42
CA GLU A 95 10.15 5.65 -6.86
C GLU A 95 9.37 6.36 -5.77
N ARG A 96 9.76 7.60 -5.47
CA ARG A 96 9.14 8.45 -4.46
C ARG A 96 8.08 9.31 -5.12
N TRP A 97 6.91 9.37 -4.51
CA TRP A 97 5.77 10.13 -4.97
C TRP A 97 5.24 11.01 -3.85
N LEU A 98 5.08 12.30 -4.12
CA LEU A 98 4.48 13.28 -3.20
C LEU A 98 3.05 13.59 -3.61
N ILE A 99 2.12 13.59 -2.66
CA ILE A 99 0.73 14.05 -2.84
C ILE A 99 0.27 14.72 -1.54
N ASN A 100 -0.25 15.95 -1.61
CA ASN A 100 -0.59 16.77 -0.44
C ASN A 100 0.54 16.80 0.62
N GLY A 101 1.81 16.91 0.17
CA GLY A 101 2.99 16.88 1.04
C GLY A 101 3.36 15.52 1.65
N ASN A 102 2.57 14.46 1.43
CA ASN A 102 2.81 13.12 1.96
C ASN A 102 3.65 12.28 0.98
N LEU A 103 4.65 11.57 1.50
CA LEU A 103 5.56 10.72 0.71
C LEU A 103 5.06 9.28 0.61
N PHE A 104 5.02 8.75 -0.61
CA PHE A 104 4.67 7.38 -0.92
C PHE A 104 5.72 6.74 -1.81
N HIS A 105 5.87 5.43 -1.67
CA HIS A 105 6.78 4.62 -2.48
C HIS A 105 6.04 3.74 -3.48
N LYS A 106 6.60 3.61 -4.67
CA LYS A 106 6.22 2.65 -5.70
C LYS A 106 7.44 1.83 -6.13
N PRO A 107 7.43 0.49 -6.05
CA PRO A 107 8.56 -0.32 -6.48
C PRO A 107 8.71 -0.31 -8.00
N LEU A 108 9.93 -0.09 -8.50
CA LEU A 108 10.28 -0.18 -9.92
C LEU A 108 10.82 -1.56 -10.32
N GLY A 109 11.55 -2.23 -9.42
CA GLY A 109 12.16 -3.53 -9.70
C GLY A 109 13.41 -3.80 -8.88
N GLU A 110 13.98 -5.00 -9.05
CA GLU A 110 15.25 -5.39 -8.41
C GLU A 110 16.45 -4.66 -9.07
N PHE A 111 17.34 -4.06 -8.28
CA PHE A 111 18.52 -3.25 -8.65
C PHE A 111 19.67 -4.09 -9.28
N ILE A 112 19.37 -5.23 -9.88
CA ILE A 112 20.39 -6.19 -10.33
C ILE A 112 20.58 -6.13 -11.86
N TYR A 113 19.66 -5.52 -12.60
CA TYR A 113 19.59 -5.66 -14.06
C TYR A 113 19.38 -4.38 -14.86
N THR A 114 19.32 -3.20 -14.23
CA THR A 114 19.01 -1.95 -14.93
C THR A 114 20.07 -0.89 -14.66
N PRO A 115 20.69 -0.29 -15.70
CA PRO A 115 21.43 0.95 -15.52
C PRO A 115 20.43 2.00 -15.04
N PHE A 116 20.49 2.32 -13.76
CA PHE A 116 19.64 3.30 -13.12
C PHE A 116 20.30 4.67 -13.18
N SER A 117 19.64 5.64 -13.80
CA SER A 117 20.14 7.00 -13.99
C SER A 117 19.56 8.03 -13.01
N GLY A 118 18.73 7.59 -12.05
CA GLY A 118 18.13 8.46 -11.05
C GLY A 118 19.04 8.73 -9.84
N ILE A 119 18.60 9.65 -8.97
CA ILE A 119 19.28 9.94 -7.70
C ILE A 119 18.64 9.09 -6.59
N ILE A 120 19.45 8.26 -5.92
CA ILE A 120 19.03 7.59 -4.69
C ILE A 120 19.18 8.59 -3.53
N LYS A 121 18.06 8.97 -2.91
CA LYS A 121 18.02 9.88 -1.77
C LYS A 121 18.32 9.18 -0.46
N ASN A 122 17.66 8.03 -0.22
CA ASN A 122 17.81 7.27 1.01
C ASN A 122 17.99 5.77 0.75
N GLU A 123 18.58 5.09 1.73
CA GLU A 123 18.59 3.62 1.80
C GLU A 123 17.65 3.14 2.92
N ILE A 124 16.79 2.16 2.60
CA ILE A 124 15.82 1.57 3.52
C ILE A 124 16.21 0.12 3.79
N GLN A 125 16.36 -0.25 5.07
CA GLN A 125 16.69 -1.62 5.46
C GLN A 125 15.43 -2.39 5.86
N GLY A 126 15.25 -3.57 5.26
CA GLY A 126 14.10 -4.43 5.49
C GLY A 126 12.82 -3.94 4.81
N TYR A 127 11.69 -4.52 5.21
CA TYR A 127 10.37 -4.15 4.70
C TYR A 127 9.92 -2.81 5.27
N ILE A 128 9.34 -1.95 4.43
CA ILE A 128 8.64 -0.74 4.88
C ILE A 128 7.47 -1.18 5.74
N ARG A 129 7.46 -0.71 7.00
CA ARG A 129 6.35 -0.92 7.92
C ARG A 129 5.52 0.34 7.94
N HIS A 130 4.21 0.20 7.75
CA HIS A 130 3.28 1.30 7.91
C HIS A 130 2.70 1.27 9.31
N GLU A 131 2.72 2.41 10.00
CA GLU A 131 2.01 2.56 11.27
C GLU A 131 0.51 2.45 11.02
N ARG A 132 -0.19 1.75 11.92
CA ARG A 132 -1.64 1.60 11.81
C ARG A 132 -2.30 2.94 12.08
N VAL A 133 -3.14 3.37 11.15
CA VAL A 133 -3.92 4.59 11.27
C VAL A 133 -5.37 4.23 11.63
N GLU A 134 -6.00 5.04 12.47
CA GLU A 134 -7.40 4.85 12.85
C GLU A 134 -8.33 4.98 11.63
N GLY A 135 -9.20 3.99 11.44
CA GLY A 135 -10.19 3.98 10.36
C GLY A 135 -10.52 2.57 9.89
N ASN A 136 -11.54 2.44 9.06
CA ASN A 136 -11.87 1.17 8.40
C ASN A 136 -11.24 1.15 7.00
N PRO A 137 -10.13 0.41 6.77
CA PRO A 137 -9.44 0.42 5.48
C PRO A 137 -10.29 -0.14 4.33
N HIS A 138 -11.21 -1.07 4.62
CA HIS A 138 -12.10 -1.61 3.60
C HIS A 138 -13.11 -0.55 3.12
N TYR A 139 -13.67 0.22 4.05
CA TYR A 139 -14.53 1.35 3.73
C TYR A 139 -13.78 2.44 2.95
N CYS A 140 -12.60 2.84 3.42
CA CYS A 140 -11.76 3.83 2.77
C CYS A 140 -11.41 3.42 1.33
N LEU A 141 -11.17 2.13 1.08
CA LEU A 141 -10.92 1.63 -0.27
C LEU A 141 -12.14 1.82 -1.17
N TYR A 142 -13.35 1.46 -0.71
CA TYR A 142 -14.58 1.71 -1.46
C TYR A 142 -14.81 3.19 -1.73
N TYR A 143 -14.56 4.04 -0.74
CA TYR A 143 -14.67 5.49 -0.86
C TYR A 143 -13.72 6.05 -1.92
N LEU A 144 -12.45 5.61 -1.93
CA LEU A 144 -11.49 6.02 -2.95
C LEU A 144 -11.87 5.48 -4.33
N MET A 145 -12.27 4.21 -4.47
CA MET A 145 -12.72 3.68 -5.77
C MET A 145 -13.94 4.44 -6.28
N TRP A 146 -14.89 4.79 -5.42
CA TRP A 146 -16.04 5.62 -5.80
C TRP A 146 -15.62 6.98 -6.36
N ASN A 147 -14.57 7.61 -5.83
CA ASN A 147 -14.14 8.93 -6.29
C ASN A 147 -13.15 8.90 -7.48
N TYR A 148 -12.38 7.82 -7.65
CA TYR A 148 -11.26 7.78 -8.60
C TYR A 148 -11.36 6.67 -9.67
N ASP A 149 -12.16 5.62 -9.45
CA ASP A 149 -12.32 4.49 -10.38
C ASP A 149 -13.66 3.75 -10.19
N ARG A 150 -14.71 4.28 -10.85
CA ARG A 150 -16.08 3.75 -10.76
C ARG A 150 -16.22 2.32 -11.27
N ASP A 151 -15.47 1.97 -12.30
CA ASP A 151 -15.53 0.63 -12.87
C ASP A 151 -14.91 -0.40 -11.91
N MET A 152 -13.76 -0.04 -11.31
CA MET A 152 -13.14 -0.86 -10.26
C MET A 152 -14.07 -0.97 -9.05
N PHE A 153 -14.73 0.12 -8.65
CA PHE A 153 -15.71 0.11 -7.55
C PHE A 153 -16.79 -0.96 -7.74
N PHE A 154 -17.47 -0.95 -8.89
CA PHE A 154 -18.58 -1.88 -9.12
C PHE A 154 -18.10 -3.34 -9.31
N LYS A 155 -16.96 -3.54 -9.97
CA LYS A 155 -16.34 -4.88 -10.10
C LYS A 155 -15.97 -5.45 -8.74
N TYR A 156 -15.30 -4.65 -7.91
CA TYR A 156 -14.89 -5.05 -6.57
C TYR A 156 -16.09 -5.29 -5.65
N LEU A 157 -17.09 -4.41 -5.67
CA LEU A 157 -18.34 -4.58 -4.92
C LEU A 157 -19.06 -5.88 -5.30
N THR A 158 -19.18 -6.18 -6.59
CA THR A 158 -19.85 -7.39 -7.06
C THR A 158 -19.12 -8.65 -6.60
N SER A 159 -17.79 -8.65 -6.71
CA SER A 159 -16.96 -9.76 -6.23
C SER A 159 -17.10 -9.95 -4.71
N ASP A 160 -17.01 -8.88 -3.94
CA ASP A 160 -17.09 -8.93 -2.47
C ASP A 160 -18.46 -9.44 -2.00
N VAL A 161 -19.55 -8.95 -2.61
CA VAL A 161 -20.92 -9.43 -2.35
C VAL A 161 -21.05 -10.94 -2.55
N GLN A 162 -20.37 -11.51 -3.55
CA GLN A 162 -20.40 -12.94 -3.84
C GLN A 162 -19.62 -13.78 -2.82
N CYS A 163 -18.60 -13.21 -2.18
CA CYS A 163 -17.78 -13.88 -1.18
C CYS A 163 -18.47 -14.03 0.18
N TYR A 164 -19.50 -13.24 0.49
CA TYR A 164 -20.22 -13.35 1.76
C TYR A 164 -21.11 -14.59 1.85
N TYR A 165 -21.27 -15.12 3.07
CA TYR A 165 -22.25 -16.15 3.36
C TYR A 165 -23.68 -15.66 3.06
N LYS A 166 -24.59 -16.60 2.74
CA LYS A 166 -25.96 -16.29 2.28
C LYS A 166 -26.68 -15.25 3.15
N ARG A 167 -26.58 -15.34 4.48
CA ARG A 167 -27.23 -14.41 5.42
C ARG A 167 -26.68 -12.99 5.30
N GLU A 168 -25.37 -12.84 5.27
CA GLU A 168 -24.68 -11.54 5.19
C GLU A 168 -24.87 -10.92 3.82
N ARG A 169 -24.77 -11.74 2.76
CA ARG A 169 -25.07 -11.31 1.39
C ARG A 169 -26.48 -10.75 1.26
N LEU A 170 -27.49 -11.43 1.80
CA LEU A 170 -28.88 -10.94 1.81
C LEU A 170 -29.03 -9.65 2.62
N LYS A 171 -28.36 -9.53 3.76
CA LYS A 171 -28.34 -8.29 4.56
C LYS A 171 -27.76 -7.15 3.73
N PHE A 172 -26.61 -7.36 3.09
CA PHE A 172 -25.94 -6.32 2.32
C PHE A 172 -26.74 -5.92 1.07
N GLN A 173 -27.30 -6.89 0.34
CA GLN A 173 -28.18 -6.64 -0.79
C GLN A 173 -29.43 -5.82 -0.40
N ARG A 174 -29.99 -6.05 0.79
CA ARG A 174 -31.10 -5.23 1.30
C ARG A 174 -30.67 -3.79 1.55
N LEU A 175 -29.47 -3.57 2.10
CA LEU A 175 -28.91 -2.23 2.30
C LEU A 175 -28.67 -1.51 0.97
N LEU A 176 -28.08 -2.20 -0.02
CA LEU A 176 -27.84 -1.66 -1.36
C LEU A 176 -29.11 -1.28 -2.12
N ARG A 177 -30.26 -1.87 -1.79
CA ARG A 177 -31.57 -1.48 -2.35
C ARG A 177 -32.19 -0.27 -1.67
N LYS A 178 -31.81 0.01 -0.42
CA LYS A 178 -32.39 1.08 0.42
C LYS A 178 -31.58 2.36 0.37
N HIS A 179 -30.26 2.25 0.24
CA HIS A 179 -29.33 3.36 0.35
C HIS A 179 -28.42 3.43 -0.87
N ASN A 180 -27.76 4.57 -1.05
CA ASN A 180 -26.65 4.66 -2.01
C ASN A 180 -25.54 3.66 -1.61
N PRO A 181 -24.71 3.20 -2.57
CA PRO A 181 -23.72 2.15 -2.32
C PRO A 181 -22.77 2.44 -1.16
N LEU A 182 -22.24 3.66 -1.06
CA LEU A 182 -21.32 4.03 0.02
C LEU A 182 -21.98 4.01 1.40
N THR A 183 -23.21 4.48 1.52
CA THR A 183 -23.96 4.44 2.78
C THR A 183 -24.29 3.00 3.18
N ALA A 184 -24.72 2.18 2.21
CA ALA A 184 -24.97 0.76 2.44
C ALA A 184 -23.70 0.02 2.92
N ILE A 185 -22.53 0.31 2.34
CA ILE A 185 -21.25 -0.26 2.75
C ILE A 185 -20.88 0.22 4.16
N ALA A 186 -21.00 1.52 4.46
CA ALA A 186 -20.69 2.07 5.78
C ALA A 186 -21.52 1.39 6.88
N GLU A 187 -22.83 1.24 6.67
CA GLU A 187 -23.72 0.55 7.59
C GLU A 187 -23.41 -0.95 7.71
N PHE A 188 -23.11 -1.60 6.58
CA PHE A 188 -22.78 -3.02 6.56
C PHE A 188 -21.50 -3.31 7.37
N LEU A 189 -20.46 -2.49 7.16
CA LEU A 189 -19.18 -2.56 7.85
C LEU A 189 -19.19 -1.94 9.26
N LYS A 190 -20.34 -1.37 9.69
CA LYS A 190 -20.51 -0.71 10.99
C LYS A 190 -19.47 0.39 11.24
N VAL A 191 -19.17 1.18 10.21
CA VAL A 191 -18.27 2.32 10.33
C VAL A 191 -18.94 3.35 11.26
N LYS A 192 -18.25 3.73 12.34
CA LYS A 192 -18.74 4.77 13.24
C LYS A 192 -18.70 6.11 12.50
N LYS A 193 -19.80 6.85 12.59
CA LYS A 193 -19.85 8.26 12.21
C LYS A 193 -18.96 9.07 13.15
N GLN A 194 -18.02 9.85 12.63
CA GLN A 194 -17.24 10.81 13.39
C GLN A 194 -17.96 12.17 13.30
N GLU A 195 -18.32 12.76 14.44
CA GLU A 195 -18.90 14.11 14.51
C GLU A 195 -17.87 15.17 14.09
N THR A 196 -17.66 15.37 12.78
CA THR A 196 -16.91 16.50 12.22
C THR A 196 -17.52 16.91 10.88
N ASP A 197 -17.66 18.23 10.69
CA ASP A 197 -18.62 18.92 9.81
C ASP A 197 -18.40 18.80 8.28
N ASP A 198 -17.41 18.05 7.80
CA ASP A 198 -17.07 18.03 6.35
C ASP A 198 -17.11 16.65 5.68
N LEU A 199 -17.73 15.65 6.31
CA LEU A 199 -18.04 14.38 5.67
C LEU A 199 -19.42 13.86 6.09
N PRO A 200 -20.17 13.20 5.19
CA PRO A 200 -21.36 12.45 5.58
C PRO A 200 -20.96 11.11 6.23
N PHE A 201 -20.08 11.15 7.24
CA PHE A 201 -19.84 10.05 8.15
C PHE A 201 -20.01 10.55 9.56
#